data_AF-A0A5B8X734-F1
#
_entry.id   AF-A0A5B8X734-F1
#
_cell.length_a   1.000
_cell.length_b   1.000
_cell.length_c   1.000
_cell.angle_alpha   90.00
_cell.angle_beta   90.00
_cell.angle_gamma   90.00
#
_symmetry.space_group_name_H-M   'P 1'
#
loop_
_entity.id
_entity.type
_entity.pdbx_description
1 polymer ?
#
loop_
_entity_poly.entity_id
_entity_poly.type
_entity_poly.pdbx_seq_one_letter_code
_entity_poly.pdbx_strand_id
1 'polypeptide(L)'
;VATGNQKVKEGGFAFPRYGGNEQVSPYSLEQLRLRFAQVPEFANLNEISLCSKHASDLRLKDDLNSEYRHPSVYDMEKKMCYILYIAAQENLGPRYCDKNKDNPNALFCFKPEKLEKYKNLVYSSKHLR
;
A
#
# COMPACT_ATOMS: atom_id res chain seq x y z
N VAL A 1 1.76 8.00 -2.39
CA VAL A 1 1.17 9.25 -1.86
C VAL A 1 1.96 10.44 -2.37
N ALA A 2 1.34 11.62 -2.42
CA ALA A 2 2.07 12.86 -2.68
C ALA A 2 3.00 13.17 -1.50
N THR A 3 4.19 13.68 -1.77
CA THR A 3 5.21 14.02 -0.76
C THR A 3 5.85 15.37 -1.04
N GLY A 4 6.32 16.05 0.00
CA GLY A 4 6.98 17.36 -0.13
C GLY A 4 6.06 18.39 -0.79
N ASN A 5 6.51 18.96 -1.91
CA ASN A 5 5.79 20.01 -2.65
C ASN A 5 4.77 19.47 -3.67
N GLN A 6 4.59 18.15 -3.76
CA GLN A 6 3.60 17.56 -4.64
C GLN A 6 2.18 17.85 -4.16
N LYS A 7 1.28 18.12 -5.11
CA LYS A 7 -0.12 18.38 -4.77
C LYS A 7 -0.83 17.08 -4.41
N VAL A 8 -1.82 17.15 -3.54
CA VAL A 8 -2.52 15.97 -2.99
C VAL A 8 -3.05 15.05 -4.11
N LYS A 9 -3.62 15.63 -5.17
CA LYS A 9 -4.20 14.89 -6.32
C LYS A 9 -3.16 14.30 -7.30
N GLU A 10 -1.87 14.64 -7.17
CA GLU A 10 -0.79 14.04 -7.96
C GLU A 10 -0.33 12.69 -7.39
N GLY A 11 -0.68 12.41 -6.13
CA GLY A 11 -0.34 11.18 -5.43
C GLY A 11 -1.37 10.06 -5.59
N GLY A 12 -0.91 8.82 -5.36
CA GLY A 12 -1.77 7.66 -5.08
C GLY A 12 -1.76 7.27 -3.60
N PHE A 13 -2.12 6.03 -3.28
CA PHE A 13 -2.28 5.56 -1.90
C PHE A 13 -1.08 4.76 -1.39
N ALA A 14 -0.22 4.27 -2.29
CA ALA A 14 0.93 3.46 -1.94
C ALA A 14 1.96 4.26 -1.14
N PHE A 15 2.75 3.53 -0.34
CA PHE A 15 3.93 4.04 0.37
C PHE A 15 4.85 4.78 -0.60
N PRO A 16 5.34 5.97 -0.23
CA PRO A 16 6.22 6.73 -1.11
C PRO A 16 7.61 6.10 -1.13
N ARG A 17 8.37 6.42 -2.19
CA ARG A 17 9.82 6.18 -2.18
C ARG A 17 10.47 7.30 -1.39
N TYR A 18 11.18 6.95 -0.31
CA TYR A 18 12.01 7.92 0.41
C TYR A 18 13.35 8.04 -0.32
N GLY A 19 13.89 9.25 -0.41
CA GLY A 19 15.15 9.56 -1.12
C GLY A 19 16.41 9.05 -0.41
N GLY A 20 16.35 7.90 0.27
CA GLY A 20 17.47 7.24 0.94
C GLY A 20 17.59 5.77 0.51
N ASN A 21 18.43 5.00 1.20
CA ASN A 21 18.73 3.60 0.86
C ASN A 21 17.62 2.60 1.24
N GLU A 22 16.59 3.03 1.98
CA GLU A 22 15.51 2.15 2.42
C GLU A 22 14.25 2.32 1.56
N GLN A 23 14.13 1.49 0.52
CA GLN A 23 12.86 1.29 -0.17
C GLN A 23 12.02 0.30 0.65
N VAL A 24 10.78 0.66 0.96
CA VAL A 24 9.82 -0.21 1.68
C VAL A 24 8.75 -0.78 0.74
N SER A 25 8.33 0.00 -0.26
CA SER A 25 7.36 -0.40 -1.29
C SER A 25 7.55 0.44 -2.56
N PRO A 26 7.24 -0.10 -3.76
CA PRO A 26 6.82 -1.49 -4.01
C PRO A 26 8.02 -2.46 -4.06
N TYR A 27 7.75 -3.75 -3.89
CA TYR A 27 8.72 -4.86 -4.02
C TYR A 27 8.21 -5.91 -5.00
N SER A 28 9.09 -6.49 -5.81
CA SER A 28 8.76 -7.70 -6.56
C SER A 28 8.70 -8.92 -5.63
N LEU A 29 8.01 -9.97 -6.06
CA LEU A 29 7.99 -11.25 -5.34
C LEU A 29 9.41 -11.79 -5.08
N GLU A 30 10.29 -11.71 -6.07
CA GLU A 30 11.68 -12.14 -5.96
C GLU A 30 12.43 -11.36 -4.88
N GLN A 31 12.29 -10.04 -4.86
CA GLN A 31 12.90 -9.19 -3.84
C GLN A 31 12.38 -9.53 -2.43
N LEU A 32 11.08 -9.82 -2.28
CA LEU A 32 10.53 -10.27 -1.00
C LEU A 32 11.07 -11.63 -0.58
N ARG A 33 11.21 -12.58 -1.51
CA ARG A 33 11.80 -13.89 -1.22
C ARG A 33 13.25 -13.78 -0.77
N LEU A 34 14.04 -12.92 -1.41
CA LEU A 34 15.42 -12.66 -1.01
C LEU A 34 15.47 -11.98 0.37
N ARG A 35 14.60 -11.00 0.61
CA ARG A 35 14.51 -10.28 1.89
C ARG A 35 14.21 -11.21 3.06
N PHE A 36 13.32 -12.18 2.86
CA PHE A 36 12.86 -13.10 3.91
C PHE A 36 13.46 -14.51 3.79
N ALA A 37 14.53 -14.69 3.00
CA ALA A 37 15.14 -16.00 2.75
C ALA A 37 15.60 -16.71 4.04
N GLN A 38 15.94 -15.94 5.07
CA GLN A 38 16.43 -16.45 6.36
C GLN A 38 15.33 -16.53 7.43
N VAL A 39 14.06 -16.30 7.09
CA VAL A 39 12.92 -16.38 8.02
C VAL A 39 12.11 -17.65 7.70
N PRO A 40 12.31 -18.76 8.44
CA PRO A 40 11.71 -20.06 8.10
C PRO A 40 10.18 -20.02 8.04
N GLU A 41 9.56 -19.20 8.89
CA GLU A 41 8.11 -19.01 8.94
C GLU A 41 7.55 -18.41 7.64
N PHE A 42 8.37 -17.66 6.88
CA PHE A 42 7.96 -17.01 5.64
C PHE A 42 8.35 -17.79 4.38
N ALA A 43 9.22 -18.79 4.51
CA ALA A 43 9.73 -19.58 3.39
C ALA A 43 8.59 -20.21 2.56
N ASN A 44 7.54 -20.69 3.24
CA ASN A 44 6.43 -21.44 2.63
C ASN A 44 5.18 -20.60 2.37
N LEU A 45 5.18 -19.30 2.66
CA LEU A 45 4.03 -18.45 2.38
C LEU A 45 3.80 -18.33 0.87
N ASN A 46 2.54 -18.34 0.43
CA ASN A 46 2.21 -17.99 -0.95
C ASN A 46 2.49 -16.49 -1.21
N GLU A 47 2.48 -16.07 -2.47
CA GLU A 47 2.84 -14.71 -2.87
C GLU A 47 1.95 -13.61 -2.26
N ILE A 48 0.66 -13.86 -2.08
CA ILE A 48 -0.30 -12.91 -1.48
C ILE A 48 -0.04 -12.81 0.02
N SER A 49 0.10 -13.96 0.70
CA SER A 49 0.39 -14.01 2.13
C SER A 49 1.75 -13.39 2.45
N LEU A 50 2.77 -13.59 1.62
CA LEU A 50 4.09 -12.97 1.79
C LEU A 50 4.00 -11.45 1.66
N CYS A 51 3.27 -10.94 0.68
CA CYS A 51 3.04 -9.49 0.53
C CYS A 51 2.29 -8.90 1.73
N SER A 52 1.23 -9.58 2.20
CA SER A 52 0.47 -9.15 3.38
C SER A 52 1.33 -9.17 4.65
N LYS A 53 2.20 -10.17 4.81
CA LYS A 53 3.11 -10.26 5.97
C LYS A 53 4.17 -9.16 5.94
N HIS A 54 4.79 -8.91 4.78
CA HIS A 54 5.70 -7.78 4.57
C HIS A 54 5.07 -6.44 4.99
N ALA A 55 3.82 -6.19 4.58
CA ALA A 55 3.09 -4.99 4.98
C ALA A 55 2.78 -4.94 6.49
N SER A 56 2.42 -6.08 7.09
CA SER A 56 2.07 -6.17 8.51
C SER A 56 3.27 -6.21 9.46
N ASP A 57 4.47 -6.44 8.95
CA ASP A 57 5.71 -6.40 9.74
C ASP A 57 6.26 -4.97 9.87
N LEU A 58 5.83 -4.06 8.99
CA LEU A 58 6.18 -2.65 9.06
C LEU A 58 5.59 -2.00 10.32
N ARG A 59 6.47 -1.69 11.29
CA ARG A 59 6.14 -0.97 12.53
C ARG A 59 6.61 0.48 12.46
N LEU A 60 5.86 1.37 13.11
CA LEU A 60 6.30 2.75 13.34
C LEU A 60 7.36 2.76 14.44
N LYS A 61 8.49 3.42 14.18
CA LYS A 61 9.65 3.42 15.08
C LYS A 61 9.33 3.97 16.47
N ASP A 62 8.46 4.98 16.53
CA ASP A 62 8.15 5.72 17.76
C ASP A 62 6.90 5.21 18.49
N ASP A 63 6.21 4.19 17.95
CA ASP A 63 5.03 3.58 18.55
C ASP A 63 5.06 2.05 18.40
N LEU A 64 5.94 1.43 19.18
CA LEU A 64 6.14 -0.03 19.16
C LEU A 64 4.95 -0.82 19.73
N ASN A 65 4.11 -0.17 20.54
CA ASN A 65 2.93 -0.76 21.18
C ASN A 65 1.67 -0.64 20.31
N SER A 66 1.75 0.07 19.19
CA SER A 66 0.62 0.17 18.27
C SER A 66 0.28 -1.19 17.68
N GLU A 67 -1.02 -1.49 17.66
CA GLU A 67 -1.58 -2.59 16.88
C GLU A 67 -1.82 -2.19 15.42
N TYR A 68 -1.61 -0.92 15.05
CA TYR A 68 -1.80 -0.46 13.67
C TYR A 68 -0.79 -1.10 12.73
N ARG A 69 -1.28 -1.61 11.59
CA ARG A 69 -0.44 -2.09 10.49
C ARG A 69 -1.04 -1.68 9.15
N HIS A 70 -0.16 -1.48 8.18
CA HIS A 70 -0.54 -1.06 6.84
C HIS A 70 -1.22 -2.20 6.06
N PRO A 71 -2.29 -1.91 5.28
CA PRO A 71 -2.81 -2.85 4.30
C PRO A 71 -1.90 -2.94 3.07
N SER A 72 -2.13 -3.94 2.23
CA SER A 72 -1.37 -4.17 1.01
C SER A 72 -2.25 -4.46 -0.19
N VAL A 73 -1.68 -4.26 -1.38
CA VAL A 73 -2.23 -4.70 -2.66
C VAL A 73 -1.16 -5.51 -3.37
N TYR A 74 -1.48 -6.76 -3.70
CA TYR A 74 -0.63 -7.59 -4.54
C TYR A 74 -1.13 -7.60 -5.99
N ASP A 75 -0.26 -7.32 -6.94
CA ASP A 75 -0.53 -7.41 -8.37
C ASP A 75 -0.04 -8.77 -8.88
N MET A 76 -0.99 -9.68 -9.14
CA MET A 76 -0.71 -11.06 -9.56
C MET A 76 -0.09 -11.14 -10.95
N GLU A 77 -0.38 -10.16 -11.82
CA GLU A 77 0.12 -10.12 -13.19
C GLU A 77 1.57 -9.65 -13.21
N LYS A 78 1.87 -8.58 -12.46
CA LYS A 78 3.23 -8.01 -12.39
C LYS A 78 4.11 -8.66 -11.33
N LYS A 79 3.54 -9.50 -10.46
CA LYS A 79 4.21 -10.08 -9.30
C LYS A 79 4.82 -9.02 -8.39
N MET A 80 4.05 -7.96 -8.13
CA MET A 80 4.46 -6.79 -7.35
C MET A 80 3.60 -6.61 -6.11
N CYS A 81 4.26 -6.39 -4.97
CA CYS A 81 3.64 -6.05 -3.70
C CYS A 81 3.70 -4.54 -3.45
N TYR A 82 2.55 -3.94 -3.16
CA TYR A 82 2.40 -2.54 -2.79
C TYR A 82 1.89 -2.43 -1.36
N ILE A 83 2.61 -1.71 -0.51
CA ILE A 83 2.13 -1.33 0.82
C ILE A 83 1.35 -0.03 0.67
N LEU A 84 0.16 0.05 1.26
CA LEU A 84 -0.66 1.25 1.25
C LEU A 84 -0.33 2.13 2.45
N TYR A 85 0.07 3.37 2.18
CA TYR A 85 0.24 4.40 3.20
C TYR A 85 -1.12 4.86 3.74
N ILE A 86 -2.10 5.01 2.84
CA ILE A 86 -3.47 5.41 3.18
C ILE A 86 -4.35 4.16 3.28
N ALA A 87 -4.91 3.91 4.46
CA ALA A 87 -5.83 2.79 4.70
C ALA A 87 -7.31 3.12 4.45
N ALA A 88 -7.65 4.40 4.23
CA ALA A 88 -9.00 4.82 3.86
C ALA A 88 -9.40 4.22 2.50
N GLN A 89 -10.66 3.80 2.36
CA GLN A 89 -11.16 3.15 1.13
C GLN A 89 -12.25 3.95 0.42
N GLU A 90 -12.93 4.85 1.14
CA GLU A 90 -13.96 5.71 0.58
C GLU A 90 -13.90 7.11 1.20
N ASN A 91 -14.03 8.14 0.36
CA ASN A 91 -14.26 9.52 0.74
C ASN A 91 -15.18 10.17 -0.29
N LEU A 92 -16.39 10.46 0.14
CA LEU A 92 -17.46 11.02 -0.68
C LEU A 92 -18.10 12.21 0.05
N GLY A 93 -18.70 13.10 -0.73
CA GLY A 93 -19.43 14.26 -0.24
C GLY A 93 -18.71 15.57 -0.59
N PRO A 94 -19.43 16.54 -1.17
CA PRO A 94 -18.83 17.78 -1.69
C PRO A 94 -18.23 18.67 -0.59
N ARG A 95 -18.55 18.42 0.68
CA ARG A 95 -17.94 19.10 1.83
C ARG A 95 -16.55 18.55 2.19
N TYR A 96 -16.27 17.28 1.88
CA TYR A 96 -15.10 16.54 2.39
C TYR A 96 -14.07 16.22 1.32
N CYS A 97 -14.48 16.22 0.05
CA CYS A 97 -13.61 15.94 -1.07
C CYS A 97 -14.04 16.74 -2.30
N ASP A 98 -13.10 16.97 -3.20
CA ASP A 98 -13.34 17.73 -4.43
C ASP A 98 -13.04 16.88 -5.67
N LYS A 99 -14.05 16.71 -6.54
CA LYS A 99 -13.93 15.98 -7.81
C LYS A 99 -13.27 16.81 -8.92
N ASN A 100 -13.28 18.14 -8.81
CA ASN A 100 -12.74 19.04 -9.82
C ASN A 100 -11.21 18.95 -9.85
N LYS A 101 -10.64 18.83 -11.06
CA LYS A 101 -9.19 18.76 -11.23
C LYS A 101 -8.50 20.12 -11.01
N ASP A 102 -9.26 21.21 -11.11
CA ASP A 102 -8.76 22.58 -11.02
C ASP A 102 -8.44 23.03 -9.58
N ASN A 103 -8.82 22.23 -8.58
CA ASN A 103 -8.42 22.40 -7.19
C ASN A 103 -7.49 21.24 -6.74
N PRO A 104 -6.21 21.29 -7.11
CA PRO A 104 -5.29 20.16 -6.92
C PRO A 104 -4.85 19.95 -5.46
N ASN A 105 -5.08 20.93 -4.60
CA ASN A 105 -4.73 20.87 -3.17
C ASN A 105 -5.85 20.26 -2.30
N ALA A 106 -7.09 20.21 -2.81
CA ALA A 106 -8.18 19.56 -2.09
C ALA A 106 -8.03 18.04 -2.04
N LEU A 107 -8.62 17.42 -1.01
CA LEU A 107 -8.68 15.97 -0.88
C LEU A 107 -9.39 15.36 -2.10
N PHE A 108 -8.83 14.29 -2.64
CA PHE A 108 -9.45 13.55 -3.74
C PHE A 108 -10.69 12.79 -3.23
N CYS A 109 -11.72 12.72 -4.07
CA CYS A 109 -12.86 11.83 -3.85
C CYS A 109 -12.54 10.43 -4.39
N PHE A 110 -12.85 9.39 -3.63
CA PHE A 110 -12.56 8.01 -4.01
C PHE A 110 -13.55 7.05 -3.37
N LYS A 111 -13.69 5.87 -3.98
CA LYS A 111 -14.51 4.77 -3.49
C LYS A 111 -13.89 3.45 -3.99
N PRO A 112 -14.14 2.31 -3.32
CA PRO A 112 -13.66 1.03 -3.82
C PRO A 112 -14.44 0.63 -5.08
N GLU A 113 -13.76 0.01 -6.05
CA GLU A 113 -14.38 -0.49 -7.28
C GLU A 113 -13.77 -1.83 -7.70
N LYS A 114 -14.58 -2.69 -8.31
CA LYS A 114 -14.13 -3.89 -9.01
C LYS A 114 -14.36 -3.68 -10.51
N LEU A 115 -13.29 -3.38 -11.23
CA LEU A 115 -13.28 -3.17 -12.68
C LEU A 115 -12.33 -4.17 -13.34
N GLU A 116 -12.52 -4.44 -14.63
CA GLU A 116 -11.69 -5.37 -15.39
C GLU A 116 -10.18 -5.06 -15.29
N LYS A 117 -9.81 -3.77 -15.31
CA LYS A 117 -8.43 -3.31 -15.13
C LYS A 117 -7.80 -3.64 -13.77
N TYR A 118 -8.60 -4.01 -12.77
CA TYR A 118 -8.14 -4.34 -11.41
C TYR A 118 -8.28 -5.82 -11.08
N LYS A 119 -8.66 -6.67 -12.04
CA LYS A 119 -8.92 -8.10 -11.81
C LYS A 119 -7.74 -8.87 -11.23
N ASN A 120 -6.52 -8.43 -11.52
CA ASN A 120 -5.27 -9.05 -11.06
C ASN A 120 -4.79 -8.48 -9.71
N LEU A 121 -5.51 -7.51 -9.13
CA LEU A 121 -5.13 -6.87 -7.87
C LEU A 121 -5.85 -7.53 -6.69
N VAL A 122 -5.09 -7.87 -5.65
CA VAL A 122 -5.60 -8.47 -4.42
C VAL A 122 -5.33 -7.52 -3.25
N TYR A 123 -6.38 -6.90 -2.74
CA TYR A 123 -6.33 -6.09 -1.52
C TYR A 123 -6.32 -7.00 -0.28
N SER A 124 -5.36 -6.79 0.63
CA SER A 124 -5.22 -7.57 1.87
C SER A 124 -5.12 -6.65 3.09
N SER A 125 -5.90 -6.97 4.13
CA SER A 125 -5.74 -6.36 5.45
C SER A 125 -4.61 -7.02 6.23
N LYS A 126 -4.26 -6.48 7.41
CA LYS A 126 -3.25 -7.09 8.30
C LYS A 126 -3.60 -8.49 8.81
N HIS A 127 -4.86 -8.93 8.65
CA HIS A 127 -5.40 -10.19 9.18
C HIS A 127 -5.68 -11.23 8.09
N LEU A 128 -5.00 -11.14 6.95
CA LEU A 128 -5.07 -12.21 5.95
C LEU A 128 -4.69 -13.55 6.61
N ARG A 129 -5.55 -14.57 6.41
CA ARG A 129 -5.41 -15.91 6.98
C ARG A 129 -4.27 -16.69 6.33
#